data_AF-A0A4R9WI82-F1
#
_entry.id   AF-A0A4R9WI82-F1
#
_cell.length_a   1.000
_cell.length_b   1.000
_cell.length_c   1.000
_cell.angle_alpha   90.00
_cell.angle_beta   90.00
_cell.angle_gamma   90.00
#
_symmetry.space_group_name_H-M   'P 1'
#
loop_
_entity.id
_entity.type
_entity.pdbx_description
1 polymer ?
#
loop_
_entity_poly.entity_id
_entity_poly.type
_entity_poly.pdbx_seq_one_letter_code
_entity_poly.pdbx_strand_id
1 'polypeptide(L)' 'MMREIPISAAKRIATEYGYDQVIIYARRCHDSPEPHGEHMTTYGRNKDHCGAAAKIGNFLKRCMHWPEENITKSA' A
#
# COMPACT_ATOMS: atom_id res chain seq x y z
N MET A 1 -17.01 -8.05 2.68
CA MET A 1 -15.54 -8.23 2.70
C MET A 1 -14.86 -6.95 2.22
N MET A 2 -13.70 -6.61 2.78
CA MET A 2 -12.85 -5.54 2.24
C MET A 2 -12.26 -5.96 0.90
N ARG A 3 -12.18 -5.03 -0.04
CA ARG A 3 -11.49 -5.22 -1.32
C ARG A 3 -10.13 -4.54 -1.22
N GLU A 4 -9.08 -5.25 -1.63
CA GLU A 4 -7.76 -4.66 -1.79
C GLU A 4 -7.80 -3.53 -2.82
N ILE A 5 -6.98 -2.51 -2.62
CA ILE A 5 -6.79 -1.45 -3.60
C ILE A 5 -5.82 -1.99 -4.66
N PRO A 6 -6.25 -2.21 -5.92
CA PRO A 6 -5.36 -2.77 -6.93
C PRO A 6 -4.29 -1.78 -7.35
N ILE A 7 -3.14 -2.28 -7.81
CA ILE A 7 -2.06 -1.43 -8.35
C ILE A 7 -2.53 -0.53 -9.51
N SER A 8 -3.55 -0.93 -10.27
CA SER A 8 -4.15 -0.10 -11.32
C SER A 8 -4.80 1.18 -10.79
N ALA A 9 -5.36 1.15 -9.57
CA ALA A 9 -5.89 2.35 -8.91
C ALA A 9 -4.74 3.28 -8.48
N ALA A 10 -3.67 2.73 -7.92
CA ALA A 10 -2.48 3.50 -7.57
C ALA A 10 -1.80 4.13 -8.80
N LYS A 11 -1.71 3.39 -9.91
CA LYS A 11 -1.23 3.91 -11.20
C LYS A 11 -2.08 5.06 -11.71
N ARG A 12 -3.41 4.96 -11.60
CA ARG A 12 -4.32 6.04 -12.02
C ARG A 12 -4.04 7.32 -11.24
N ILE A 13 -3.96 7.24 -9.91
CA ILE A 13 -3.62 8.39 -9.05
C ILE A 13 -2.26 8.97 -9.43
N ALA A 14 -1.24 8.14 -9.58
CA ALA A 14 0.08 8.60 -9.98
C ALA A 14 0.05 9.37 -11.32
N THR A 15 -0.71 8.86 -12.29
CA THR A 15 -0.85 9.46 -13.62
C THR A 15 -1.64 10.77 -13.58
N GLU A 16 -2.76 10.80 -12.86
CA GLU A 16 -3.67 11.94 -12.76
C GLU A 16 -3.02 13.14 -12.08
N TYR A 17 -2.19 12.91 -11.07
CA TYR A 17 -1.54 13.97 -10.29
C TYR A 17 -0.05 14.18 -10.61
N GLY A 18 0.50 13.46 -11.59
CA GLY A 18 1.87 13.66 -12.06
C GLY A 18 2.98 13.15 -11.15
N TYR A 19 2.73 12.09 -10.37
CA TYR A 19 3.72 11.47 -9.49
C TYR A 19 4.40 10.26 -10.13
N ASP A 20 5.70 10.08 -9.87
CA ASP A 20 6.44 8.88 -10.29
C ASP A 20 6.29 7.70 -9.30
N GLN A 21 5.85 7.98 -8.07
CA GLN A 21 5.63 7.01 -6.99
C GLN A 21 4.39 7.36 -6.17
N VAL A 22 3.64 6.34 -5.76
CA VAL A 22 2.51 6.50 -4.83
C VAL A 22 2.51 5.34 -3.83
N ILE A 23 2.25 5.66 -2.56
CA ILE A 23 2.05 4.70 -1.48
C ILE A 23 0.67 4.99 -0.88
N ILE A 24 -0.25 4.04 -1.00
CA ILE A 24 -1.61 4.16 -0.49
C ILE A 24 -1.73 3.30 0.76
N TYR A 25 -2.03 3.92 1.89
CA TYR A 25 -2.44 3.24 3.12
C TYR A 25 -3.93 3.46 3.34
N ALA A 26 -4.66 2.39 3.63
CA ALA A 26 -6.07 2.44 3.97
C ALA A 26 -6.34 1.64 5.23
N ARG A 27 -7.18 2.19 6.11
CA ARG A 27 -7.59 1.56 7.37
C ARG A 27 -9.10 1.70 7.54
N ARG A 28 -9.76 0.63 7.96
CA ARG A 28 -11.17 0.65 8.37
C ARG A 28 -11.27 0.64 9.89
N CYS A 29 -11.87 1.68 10.47
CA CYS A 29 -11.90 1.88 11.93
C CYS A 29 -13.29 1.80 12.59
N HIS A 30 -14.38 1.62 11.83
CA HIS A 30 -15.75 1.82 12.33
C HIS A 30 -16.55 0.54 12.65
N ASP A 31 -15.98 -0.65 12.44
CA ASP A 31 -16.67 -1.93 12.71
C ASP A 31 -16.32 -2.46 14.11
N SER A 32 -17.32 -3.02 14.83
CA SER A 32 -17.17 -3.70 16.13
C SER A 32 -17.96 -5.03 16.14
N PRO A 33 -17.42 -6.13 16.71
CA PRO A 33 -16.06 -6.26 17.22
C PRO A 33 -15.04 -6.34 16.06
N GLU A 34 -13.76 -6.24 16.41
CA GLU A 34 -12.62 -6.52 15.52
C GLU A 34 -12.90 -7.71 14.58
N PRO A 35 -12.51 -7.61 13.30
CA PRO A 35 -11.28 -6.93 12.87
C PRO A 35 -11.46 -5.59 12.14
N HIS A 36 -10.64 -4.62 12.53
CA HIS A 36 -10.21 -3.48 11.74
C HIS A 36 -9.27 -3.97 10.63
N GLY A 37 -9.60 -3.63 9.38
CA GLY A 37 -8.77 -4.02 8.23
C GLY A 37 -7.82 -2.92 7.82
N GLU A 38 -6.56 -3.28 7.60
CA GLU A 38 -5.55 -2.41 7.01
C GLU A 38 -5.12 -2.92 5.64
N HIS A 39 -4.76 -2.02 4.75
CA HIS A 39 -4.34 -2.33 3.38
C HIS A 39 -3.26 -1.36 2.93
N MET A 40 -2.30 -1.87 2.14
CA MET A 40 -1.28 -1.04 1.52
C MET A 40 -1.01 -1.44 0.08
N THR A 41 -1.01 -0.44 -0.81
CA THR A 41 -0.61 -0.60 -2.23
C THR A 41 0.51 0.36 -2.54
N THR A 42 1.55 -0.12 -3.21
CA THR A 42 2.66 0.71 -3.69
C THR A 42 2.69 0.70 -5.21
N TYR A 43 3.07 1.82 -5.80
CA TYR A 43 3.24 1.95 -7.25
C TYR A 43 4.50 2.77 -7.54
N GLY A 44 5.22 2.37 -8.59
CA GLY A 44 6.29 3.14 -9.21
C GLY A 44 6.14 3.14 -10.73
N ARG A 45 6.51 4.24 -11.38
CA ARG A 45 6.39 4.41 -12.83
C ARG A 45 7.34 3.51 -13.64
N ASN A 46 8.50 3.19 -13.08
CA ASN A 46 9.52 2.33 -13.67
C ASN A 46 10.12 1.41 -12.60
N LYS A 47 11.06 0.52 -12.97
CA LYS A 47 11.65 -0.47 -12.07
C LYS A 47 12.32 0.16 -10.84
N ASP A 48 13.05 1.26 -11.02
CA ASP A 48 13.75 1.94 -9.93
C ASP A 48 12.73 2.55 -8.95
N HIS A 49 11.69 3.19 -9.49
CA HIS A 49 10.62 3.74 -8.68
C HIS A 49 9.82 2.65 -7.96
N CYS A 50 9.56 1.50 -8.59
CA CYS A 50 8.92 0.35 -7.94
C CYS A 50 9.77 -0.16 -6.78
N GLY A 51 11.08 -0.29 -6.96
CA GLY A 51 12.00 -0.72 -5.92
C GLY A 51 12.01 0.22 -4.71
N ALA A 52 12.04 1.53 -4.95
CA ALA A 52 11.95 2.53 -3.88
C ALA A 52 10.56 2.52 -3.20
N ALA A 53 9.47 2.45 -3.95
CA ALA A 53 8.11 2.39 -3.39
C ALA A 53 7.91 1.14 -2.52
N ALA A 54 8.45 -0.02 -2.93
CA ALA A 54 8.42 -1.25 -2.14
C ALA A 54 9.20 -1.11 -0.82
N LYS A 55 10.41 -0.50 -0.85
CA LYS A 55 11.19 -0.23 0.37
C LYS A 55 10.43 0.68 1.35
N ILE A 56 9.80 1.74 0.84
CA ILE A 56 8.98 2.65 1.65
C ILE A 56 7.78 1.91 2.25
N GLY A 57 7.04 1.15 1.44
CA GLY A 57 5.91 0.35 1.91
C GLY A 57 6.31 -0.63 3.01
N ASN A 58 7.42 -1.36 2.82
CA ASN A 58 7.94 -2.29 3.81
C ASN A 58 8.34 -1.58 5.12
N PHE A 59 8.96 -0.41 5.02
CA PHE A 59 9.31 0.40 6.18
C PHE A 59 8.07 0.85 6.96
N LEU A 60 7.05 1.37 6.26
CA LEU A 60 5.80 1.80 6.89
C LEU A 60 5.09 0.63 7.58
N LYS A 61 4.99 -0.54 6.92
CA LYS A 61 4.40 -1.75 7.53
C LYS A 61 5.13 -2.16 8.82
N ARG A 62 6.46 -2.04 8.87
CA ARG A 62 7.26 -2.27 10.10
C ARG A 62 6.90 -1.27 11.20
N CYS A 63 6.81 0.02 10.88
CA CYS A 63 6.40 1.06 11.84
C CYS A 63 4.99 0.82 12.40
N MET A 64 4.11 0.21 11.62
CA MET A 64 2.73 -0.14 12.01
C MET A 64 2.62 -1.53 12.65
N HIS A 65 3.73 -2.21 12.91
CA HIS A 65 3.79 -3.53 13.53
C HIS A 65 3.00 -4.62 12.78
N TRP A 66 2.97 -4.56 11.45
CA TRP A 66 2.41 -5.65 10.65
C TRP A 66 3.24 -6.93 10.83
N PRO A 67 2.62 -8.13 10.80
CA PRO A 67 3.36 -9.40 10.81
C PRO A 67 4.38 -9.48 9.67
N GLU A 68 5.54 -10.09 9.91
CA GLU A 68 6.63 -10.16 8.92
C GLU A 68 6.21 -10.83 7.61
N GLU A 69 5.33 -11.84 7.67
CA GLU A 69 4.77 -12.50 6.49
C GLU A 69 3.94 -11.57 5.59
N ASN A 70 3.51 -10.41 6.12
CA ASN A 70 2.72 -9.40 5.42
C ASN A 70 3.55 -8.17 5.00
N ILE A 71 4.80 -8.07 5.45
CA ILE A 71 5.70 -6.97 5.06
C ILE A 71 6.12 -7.15 3.61
N THR A 72 6.69 -8.31 3.25
CA THR A 72 7.31 -8.54 1.93
C THR A 72 6.33 -8.87 0.81
N LYS A 73 5.05 -9.12 1.12
CA LYS A 73 3.98 -9.24 0.13
C LYS A 73 3.60 -7.83 -0.35
N SER A 74 4.25 -7.36 -1.40
CA SER A 74 3.78 -6.23 -2.20
C SER A 74 2.79 -6.77 -3.24
N ALA A 75 1.55 -6.28 -3.21
CA ALA A 75 0.56 -6.49 -4.26
C ALA A 75 0.87 -5.66 -5.52
#